data_AF-A0A1Z8Z9R3-F1
#
_entry.id   AF-A0A1Z8Z9R3-F1
#
_cell.length_a   1.000
_cell.length_b   1.000
_cell.length_c   1.000
_cell.angle_alpha   90.00
_cell.angle_beta   90.00
_cell.angle_gamma   90.00
#
_symmetry.space_group_name_H-M   'P 1'
#
loop_
_entity.id
_entity.type
_entity.pdbx_description
1 polymer ?
#
loop_
_entity_poly.entity_id
_entity_poly.type
_entity_poly.pdbx_seq_one_letter_code
_entity_poly.pdbx_strand_id
1 'polypeptide(L)'
;LEFRDLLTPASGFQSGQFRQIENKIGLRKDSRQVYGGKNYKTKVHQDDLNKVLESEKSESLFTLIEKWLERTPFLASEDYNFWEQYKAAVSKMILNDKKIIEENDILGDFEKESYFNQYNATEKMFNSLFNESVFNKMIDEGQFRLSYKATHAALLILLYRDQAILHNPYRLLSKLIDLDELLTTWRYKHHLLATRMIGKKIGTGGSVGAQYLKKALTKHRVFEDLSSLTTFLIPRSDLPDLPNSILRNLSFHYDI
;
A
#
# COMPACT_ATOMS: atom_id res chain seq x y z
N LEU A 1 7.56 -37.86 -9.25
CA LEU A 1 6.12 -37.87 -9.59
C LEU A 1 5.39 -39.08 -8.97
N GLU A 2 6.11 -40.14 -8.63
CA GLU A 2 5.59 -41.45 -8.19
C GLU A 2 4.61 -41.44 -7.00
N PHE A 3 4.75 -40.51 -6.05
CA PHE A 3 3.85 -40.42 -4.89
C PHE A 3 2.77 -39.33 -5.03
N ARG A 4 2.77 -38.57 -6.13
CA ARG A 4 1.89 -37.41 -6.29
C ARG A 4 0.41 -37.78 -6.24
N ASP A 5 0.08 -38.94 -6.76
CA ASP A 5 -1.31 -39.40 -6.85
C ASP A 5 -1.87 -39.73 -5.46
N LEU A 6 -1.00 -40.11 -4.51
CA LEU A 6 -1.36 -40.30 -3.09
C LEU A 6 -1.79 -39.00 -2.40
N LEU A 7 -1.47 -37.83 -2.99
CA LEU A 7 -1.80 -36.52 -2.44
C LEU A 7 -3.12 -35.96 -2.99
N THR A 8 -3.74 -36.58 -4.00
CA THR A 8 -5.00 -36.06 -4.56
C THR A 8 -6.17 -36.48 -3.67
N PRO A 9 -7.10 -35.58 -3.28
CA PRO A 9 -7.29 -34.19 -3.72
C PRO A 9 -6.68 -33.12 -2.78
N ALA A 10 -5.78 -33.49 -1.88
CA ALA A 10 -5.19 -32.59 -0.91
C ALA A 10 -4.36 -31.46 -1.57
N SER A 11 -4.45 -30.25 -1.02
CA SER A 11 -3.71 -29.09 -1.52
C SER A 11 -3.59 -27.97 -0.49
N GLY A 12 -2.67 -27.04 -0.73
CA GLY A 12 -2.53 -25.84 0.09
C GLY A 12 -3.77 -24.95 0.19
N PHE A 13 -4.79 -25.14 -0.67
CA PHE A 13 -6.08 -24.45 -0.53
C PHE A 13 -6.85 -24.85 0.73
N GLN A 14 -6.53 -26.00 1.32
CA GLN A 14 -7.11 -26.49 2.57
C GLN A 14 -6.50 -25.87 3.83
N SER A 15 -5.35 -25.19 3.71
CA SER A 15 -4.67 -24.59 4.86
C SER A 15 -5.50 -23.47 5.49
N GLY A 16 -6.18 -23.78 6.60
CA GLY A 16 -6.99 -22.83 7.33
C GLY A 16 -6.17 -21.71 7.96
N GLN A 17 -5.00 -22.05 8.53
CA GLN A 17 -4.09 -21.04 9.10
C GLN A 17 -3.64 -20.00 8.07
N PHE A 18 -3.29 -20.43 6.85
CA PHE A 18 -2.89 -19.49 5.81
C PHE A 18 -4.03 -18.53 5.44
N ARG A 19 -5.27 -19.01 5.42
CA ARG A 19 -6.45 -18.15 5.20
C ARG A 19 -6.72 -17.20 6.35
N GLN A 20 -6.55 -17.64 7.59
CA GLN A 20 -6.66 -16.77 8.77
C GLN A 20 -5.63 -15.64 8.73
N ILE A 21 -4.37 -15.93 8.34
CA ILE A 21 -3.34 -14.89 8.16
C ILE A 21 -3.78 -13.86 7.12
N GLU A 22 -4.19 -14.30 5.94
CA GLU A 22 -4.67 -13.39 4.89
C GLU A 22 -5.85 -12.53 5.35
N ASN A 23 -6.84 -13.13 6.04
CA ASN A 23 -8.00 -12.40 6.55
C ASN A 23 -7.61 -11.38 7.63
N LYS A 24 -6.79 -11.80 8.60
CA LYS A 24 -6.36 -10.95 9.72
C LYS A 24 -5.45 -9.80 9.29
N ILE A 25 -4.62 -9.99 8.26
CA ILE A 25 -3.83 -8.89 7.69
C ILE A 25 -4.76 -7.89 6.99
N GLY A 26 -5.78 -8.41 6.28
CA GLY A 26 -6.84 -7.61 5.69
C GLY A 26 -7.02 -7.81 4.19
N LEU A 27 -6.67 -8.97 3.63
CA LEU A 27 -6.91 -9.27 2.22
C LEU A 27 -8.42 -9.32 1.93
N ARG A 28 -8.92 -8.37 1.13
CA ARG A 28 -10.34 -8.29 0.81
C ARG A 28 -10.81 -9.48 -0.05
N LYS A 29 -12.07 -9.85 0.11
CA LYS A 29 -12.68 -10.99 -0.58
C LYS A 29 -12.73 -10.79 -2.10
N ASP A 30 -13.07 -9.60 -2.56
CA ASP A 30 -13.09 -9.16 -3.97
C ASP A 30 -11.69 -9.14 -4.60
N SER A 31 -10.68 -8.84 -3.81
CA SER A 31 -9.28 -8.81 -4.25
C SER A 31 -8.67 -10.22 -4.36
N ARG A 32 -9.33 -11.26 -3.82
CA ARG A 32 -8.85 -12.64 -3.93
C ARG A 32 -8.95 -13.14 -5.37
N GLN A 33 -7.82 -13.55 -5.93
CA GLN A 33 -7.82 -14.34 -7.16
C GLN A 33 -8.72 -15.59 -7.03
N VAL A 34 -9.81 -15.61 -7.79
CA VAL A 34 -10.78 -16.70 -7.82
C VAL A 34 -10.26 -17.84 -8.69
N TYR A 35 -10.57 -19.07 -8.27
CA TYR A 35 -10.35 -20.28 -9.06
C TYR A 35 -11.67 -21.07 -9.14
N GLY A 36 -12.05 -21.49 -10.36
CA GLY A 36 -13.25 -22.29 -10.61
C GLY A 36 -14.57 -21.61 -10.23
N GLY A 37 -14.61 -20.27 -10.17
CA GLY A 37 -15.79 -19.49 -9.78
C GLY A 37 -16.26 -19.68 -8.34
N LYS A 38 -15.54 -20.46 -7.53
CA LYS A 38 -15.92 -20.82 -6.16
C LYS A 38 -15.16 -20.00 -5.14
N ASN A 39 -15.81 -19.76 -4.00
CA ASN A 39 -15.20 -19.12 -2.86
C ASN A 39 -14.08 -20.01 -2.28
N TYR A 40 -12.95 -19.42 -1.85
CA TYR A 40 -11.82 -20.14 -1.26
C TYR A 40 -12.23 -21.02 -0.07
N LYS A 41 -13.28 -20.63 0.67
CA LYS A 41 -13.83 -21.36 1.82
C LYS A 41 -14.32 -22.77 1.46
N THR A 42 -14.72 -23.00 0.21
CA THR A 42 -15.16 -24.33 -0.28
C THR A 42 -14.06 -25.39 -0.26
N LYS A 43 -12.79 -24.96 -0.11
CA LYS A 43 -11.62 -25.84 -0.04
C LYS A 43 -10.99 -25.89 1.33
N VAL A 44 -11.41 -25.07 2.30
CA VAL A 44 -10.84 -25.04 3.66
C VAL A 44 -11.21 -26.32 4.38
N HIS A 45 -10.28 -26.86 5.19
CA HIS A 45 -10.56 -28.03 6.02
C HIS A 45 -11.68 -27.74 7.03
N GLN A 46 -12.58 -28.70 7.26
CA GLN A 46 -13.77 -28.49 8.09
C GLN A 46 -13.42 -28.03 9.50
N ASP A 47 -12.36 -28.60 10.10
CA ASP A 47 -11.88 -28.28 11.45
C ASP A 47 -11.41 -26.82 11.60
N ASP A 48 -10.97 -26.20 10.50
CA ASP A 48 -10.50 -24.82 10.48
C ASP A 48 -11.56 -23.83 9.98
N LEU A 49 -12.66 -24.31 9.39
CA LEU A 49 -13.64 -23.47 8.71
C LEU A 49 -14.23 -22.43 9.66
N ASN A 50 -14.55 -22.81 10.89
CA ASN A 50 -15.10 -21.88 11.90
C ASN A 50 -14.10 -20.76 12.20
N LYS A 51 -12.82 -21.09 12.44
CA LYS A 51 -11.76 -20.10 12.70
C LYS A 51 -11.54 -19.17 11.50
N VAL A 52 -11.62 -19.71 10.28
CA VAL A 52 -11.54 -18.91 9.05
C VAL A 52 -12.72 -17.95 8.94
N LEU A 53 -13.95 -18.40 9.20
CA LEU A 53 -15.14 -17.55 9.18
C LEU A 53 -15.10 -16.46 10.26
N GLU A 54 -14.62 -16.78 11.46
CA GLU A 54 -14.40 -15.81 12.53
C GLU A 54 -13.37 -14.75 12.13
N SER A 55 -12.27 -15.17 11.48
CA SER A 55 -11.24 -14.23 11.03
C SER A 55 -11.72 -13.25 9.96
N GLU A 56 -12.75 -13.58 9.17
CA GLU A 56 -13.38 -12.64 8.23
C GLU A 56 -14.26 -11.57 8.93
N LYS A 57 -14.77 -11.89 10.13
CA LYS A 57 -15.63 -10.99 10.90
C LYS A 57 -14.84 -10.06 11.82
N SER A 58 -13.65 -10.49 12.27
CA SER A 58 -12.79 -9.67 13.11
C SER A 58 -12.21 -8.49 12.34
N GLU A 59 -11.98 -7.37 13.04
CA GLU A 59 -11.24 -6.24 12.45
C GLU A 59 -9.85 -6.68 12.00
N SER A 60 -9.51 -6.34 10.77
CA SER A 60 -8.21 -6.66 10.21
C SER A 60 -7.14 -5.68 10.69
N LEU A 61 -5.88 -6.08 10.62
CA LEU A 61 -4.73 -5.21 10.86
C LEU A 61 -4.82 -3.96 9.99
N PHE A 62 -5.19 -4.10 8.71
CA PHE A 62 -5.42 -2.95 7.83
C PHE A 62 -6.44 -1.97 8.42
N THR A 63 -7.62 -2.44 8.84
CA THR A 63 -8.68 -1.61 9.41
C THR A 63 -8.24 -0.91 10.69
N LEU A 64 -7.48 -1.60 11.54
CA LEU A 64 -6.96 -1.03 12.79
C LEU A 64 -5.91 0.06 12.52
N ILE A 65 -5.03 -0.16 11.53
CA ILE A 65 -4.02 0.81 11.10
C ILE A 65 -4.69 2.04 10.48
N GLU A 66 -5.68 1.85 9.61
CA GLU A 66 -6.45 2.95 9.03
C GLU A 66 -7.09 3.82 10.12
N LYS A 67 -7.85 3.20 11.04
CA LYS A 67 -8.45 3.91 12.18
C LYS A 67 -7.42 4.64 13.04
N TRP A 68 -6.23 4.06 13.22
CA TRP A 68 -5.15 4.69 13.97
C TRP A 68 -4.58 5.90 13.23
N LEU A 69 -4.33 5.78 11.92
CA LEU A 69 -3.88 6.87 11.07
C LEU A 69 -4.87 8.05 11.07
N GLU A 70 -6.17 7.77 11.00
CA GLU A 70 -7.23 8.80 11.04
C GLU A 70 -7.27 9.62 12.33
N ARG A 71 -6.62 9.15 13.41
CA ARG A 71 -6.52 9.87 14.68
C ARG A 71 -5.24 10.70 14.83
N THR A 72 -4.40 10.77 13.79
CA THR A 72 -3.13 11.52 13.84
C THR A 72 -3.40 13.00 14.11
N PRO A 73 -2.91 13.57 15.23
CA PRO A 73 -3.36 14.87 15.74
C PRO A 73 -2.69 16.09 15.05
N PHE A 74 -1.90 15.88 14.00
CA PHE A 74 -1.02 16.92 13.42
C PHE A 74 -1.48 17.43 12.06
N LEU A 75 -2.66 17.03 11.59
CA LEU A 75 -3.13 17.40 10.25
C LEU A 75 -3.61 18.86 10.17
N ALA A 76 -4.23 19.38 11.25
CA ALA A 76 -4.68 20.76 11.32
C ALA A 76 -4.77 21.26 12.78
N SER A 77 -4.45 22.53 12.98
CA SER A 77 -4.70 23.33 14.18
C SER A 77 -5.19 24.72 13.75
N GLU A 78 -5.59 25.59 14.70
CA GLU A 78 -6.12 26.93 14.39
C GLU A 78 -5.20 27.75 13.46
N ASP A 79 -3.87 27.68 13.67
CA ASP A 79 -2.88 28.45 12.91
C ASP A 79 -2.06 27.64 11.89
N TYR A 80 -2.39 26.36 11.67
CA TYR A 80 -1.58 25.49 10.80
C TYR A 80 -2.42 24.40 10.14
N ASN A 81 -2.27 24.27 8.83
CA ASN A 81 -2.83 23.18 8.06
C ASN A 81 -1.69 22.52 7.26
N PHE A 82 -1.34 21.29 7.62
CA PHE A 82 -0.28 20.54 6.94
C PHE A 82 -0.51 20.48 5.43
N TRP A 83 -1.76 20.36 5.01
CA TRP A 83 -2.11 20.14 3.62
C TRP A 83 -1.97 21.38 2.75
N GLU A 84 -2.34 22.55 3.28
CA GLU A 84 -2.12 23.81 2.57
C GLU A 84 -0.63 24.08 2.39
N GLN A 85 0.16 23.84 3.44
CA GLN A 85 1.62 24.01 3.40
C GLN A 85 2.28 23.03 2.43
N TYR A 86 1.86 21.77 2.48
CA TYR A 86 2.39 20.73 1.59
C TYR A 86 1.98 20.98 0.13
N LYS A 87 0.75 21.42 -0.13
CA LYS A 87 0.31 21.84 -1.47
C LYS A 87 1.15 22.99 -2.01
N ALA A 88 1.40 24.01 -1.18
CA ALA A 88 2.26 25.14 -1.55
C ALA A 88 3.70 24.69 -1.86
N ALA A 89 4.25 23.78 -1.05
CA ALA A 89 5.56 23.18 -1.29
C ALA A 89 5.64 22.41 -2.61
N VAL A 90 4.64 21.57 -2.91
CA VAL A 90 4.55 20.84 -4.18
C VAL A 90 4.46 21.81 -5.37
N SER A 91 3.61 22.84 -5.28
CA SER A 91 3.50 23.85 -6.34
C SER A 91 4.82 24.60 -6.57
N LYS A 92 5.54 24.95 -5.50
CA LYS A 92 6.85 25.58 -5.59
C LYS A 92 7.90 24.66 -6.23
N MET A 93 7.95 23.39 -5.82
CA MET A 93 8.84 22.38 -6.38
C MET A 93 8.61 22.22 -7.90
N ILE A 94 7.36 22.02 -8.32
CA ILE A 94 7.01 21.85 -9.75
C ILE A 94 7.35 23.10 -10.55
N LEU A 95 7.12 24.30 -10.00
CA LEU A 95 7.47 25.56 -10.67
C LEU A 95 8.99 25.70 -10.85
N ASN A 96 9.76 25.39 -9.82
CA ASN A 96 11.22 25.42 -9.88
C ASN A 96 11.76 24.42 -10.90
N ASP A 97 11.23 23.19 -10.91
CA ASP A 97 11.60 22.16 -11.86
C ASP A 97 11.31 22.59 -13.30
N LYS A 98 10.11 23.14 -13.57
CA LYS A 98 9.74 23.68 -14.88
C LYS A 98 10.71 24.78 -15.32
N LYS A 99 11.10 25.69 -14.41
CA LYS A 99 12.06 26.76 -14.68
C LYS A 99 13.45 26.22 -15.03
N ILE A 100 13.94 25.21 -14.32
CA ILE A 100 15.23 24.56 -14.61
C ILE A 100 15.24 23.97 -16.02
N ILE A 101 14.14 23.35 -16.46
CA ILE A 101 14.02 22.80 -17.82
C ILE A 101 13.97 23.92 -18.87
N GLU A 102 13.26 25.01 -18.59
CA GLU A 102 13.16 26.16 -19.49
C GLU A 102 14.53 26.81 -19.73
N GLU A 103 15.28 27.07 -18.65
CA GLU A 103 16.61 27.68 -18.65
C GLU A 103 17.75 26.72 -19.07
N ASN A 104 17.43 25.46 -19.41
CA ASN A 104 18.44 24.49 -19.81
C ASN A 104 18.83 24.67 -21.29
N ASP A 105 20.06 25.14 -21.53
CA ASP A 105 20.59 25.39 -22.87
C ASP A 105 21.03 24.11 -23.62
N ILE A 106 21.09 22.96 -22.94
CA ILE A 106 21.53 21.68 -23.52
C ILE A 106 20.34 20.94 -24.16
N LEU A 107 19.15 21.09 -23.58
CA LEU A 107 17.95 20.39 -24.04
C LEU A 107 17.37 21.04 -25.31
N GLY A 108 17.05 20.21 -26.30
CA GLY A 108 16.31 20.66 -27.48
C GLY A 108 14.83 20.93 -27.17
N ASP A 109 14.14 21.66 -28.05
CA ASP A 109 12.72 22.05 -27.87
C ASP A 109 11.80 20.85 -27.65
N PHE A 110 12.01 19.76 -28.41
CA PHE A 110 11.25 18.52 -28.26
C PHE A 110 11.45 17.85 -26.89
N GLU A 111 12.69 17.86 -26.38
CA GLU A 111 12.98 17.29 -25.07
C GLU A 111 12.36 18.13 -23.96
N LYS A 112 12.45 19.47 -24.06
CA LYS A 112 11.77 20.39 -23.14
C LYS A 112 10.27 20.14 -23.11
N GLU A 113 9.63 20.01 -24.27
CA GLU A 113 8.20 19.69 -24.36
C GLU A 113 7.85 18.36 -23.69
N SER A 114 8.66 17.32 -23.90
CA SER A 114 8.51 16.01 -23.24
C SER A 114 8.59 16.12 -21.71
N TYR A 115 9.56 16.87 -21.18
CA TYR A 115 9.67 17.14 -19.75
C TYR A 115 8.45 17.90 -19.21
N PHE A 116 8.01 18.96 -19.89
CA PHE A 116 6.82 19.71 -19.47
C PHE A 116 5.57 18.83 -19.42
N ASN A 117 5.40 17.93 -20.39
CA ASN A 117 4.30 16.96 -20.38
C ASN A 117 4.35 16.02 -19.18
N GLN A 118 5.54 15.53 -18.80
CA GLN A 118 5.73 14.70 -17.61
C GLN A 118 5.41 15.48 -16.34
N TYR A 119 5.91 16.72 -16.19
CA TYR A 119 5.61 17.55 -15.03
C TYR A 119 4.12 17.91 -14.93
N ASN A 120 3.44 18.13 -16.05
CA ASN A 120 1.99 18.35 -16.08
C ASN A 120 1.22 17.08 -15.65
N ALA A 121 1.72 15.89 -15.99
CA ALA A 121 1.14 14.63 -15.50
C ALA A 121 1.36 14.44 -13.99
N THR A 122 2.57 14.74 -13.51
CA THR A 122 2.91 14.74 -12.07
C THR A 122 2.02 15.71 -11.30
N GLU A 123 1.86 16.94 -11.78
CA GLU A 123 0.98 17.94 -11.18
C GLU A 123 -0.48 17.48 -11.10
N LYS A 124 -0.99 16.85 -12.16
CA LYS A 124 -2.34 16.23 -12.15
C LYS A 124 -2.44 15.12 -11.10
N MET A 125 -1.40 14.29 -10.96
CA MET A 125 -1.35 13.23 -9.96
C MET A 125 -1.40 13.81 -8.54
N PHE A 126 -0.59 14.81 -8.21
CA PHE A 126 -0.67 15.51 -6.93
C PHE A 126 -2.04 16.16 -6.70
N ASN A 127 -2.62 16.82 -7.71
CA ASN A 127 -3.93 17.44 -7.61
C ASN A 127 -5.06 16.43 -7.31
N SER A 128 -4.96 15.20 -7.80
CA SER A 128 -5.91 14.14 -7.46
C SER A 128 -5.83 13.74 -5.98
N LEU A 129 -4.64 13.80 -5.37
CA LEU A 129 -4.44 13.57 -3.95
C LEU A 129 -4.99 14.74 -3.10
N PHE A 130 -4.89 15.98 -3.60
CA PHE A 130 -5.36 17.19 -2.90
C PHE A 130 -6.89 17.34 -2.86
N ASN A 131 -7.61 16.69 -3.77
CA ASN A 131 -9.06 16.84 -3.91
C ASN A 131 -9.79 15.61 -3.35
N GLU A 132 -10.46 15.78 -2.22
CA GLU A 132 -11.17 14.69 -1.53
C GLU A 132 -12.21 13.99 -2.42
N SER A 133 -12.96 14.73 -3.25
CA SER A 133 -13.95 14.11 -4.14
C SER A 133 -13.30 13.25 -5.22
N VAL A 134 -12.19 13.71 -5.79
CA VAL A 134 -11.42 12.94 -6.78
C VAL A 134 -10.79 11.72 -6.12
N PHE A 135 -10.20 11.89 -4.93
CA PHE A 135 -9.59 10.79 -4.19
C PHE A 135 -10.61 9.72 -3.80
N ASN A 136 -11.79 10.11 -3.31
CA ASN A 136 -12.86 9.16 -2.98
C ASN A 136 -13.31 8.36 -4.21
N LYS A 137 -13.34 8.97 -5.40
CA LYS A 137 -13.59 8.24 -6.65
C LYS A 137 -12.50 7.20 -6.94
N MET A 138 -11.23 7.51 -6.65
CA MET A 138 -10.13 6.55 -6.80
C MET A 138 -10.25 5.38 -5.81
N ILE A 139 -10.79 5.60 -4.61
CA ILE A 139 -11.12 4.54 -3.65
C ILE A 139 -12.23 3.64 -4.22
N ASP A 140 -13.30 4.24 -4.75
CA ASP A 140 -14.44 3.51 -5.33
C ASP A 140 -14.02 2.64 -6.54
N GLU A 141 -13.07 3.14 -7.34
CA GLU A 141 -12.46 2.40 -8.45
C GLU A 141 -11.43 1.35 -8.01
N GLY A 142 -11.12 1.30 -6.71
CA GLY A 142 -10.18 0.35 -6.11
C GLY A 142 -8.71 0.65 -6.37
N GLN A 143 -8.38 1.89 -6.74
CA GLN A 143 -6.99 2.35 -6.94
C GLN A 143 -6.29 2.65 -5.61
N PHE A 144 -7.06 3.08 -4.61
CA PHE A 144 -6.63 3.24 -3.22
C PHE A 144 -7.58 2.48 -2.30
N ARG A 145 -7.09 2.14 -1.10
CA ARG A 145 -7.88 1.49 -0.08
C ARG A 145 -7.97 2.30 1.21
N LEU A 146 -6.89 2.97 1.61
CA LEU A 146 -6.84 3.87 2.75
C LEU A 146 -7.80 5.03 2.51
N SER A 147 -8.53 5.42 3.55
CA SER A 147 -9.34 6.63 3.54
C SER A 147 -8.50 7.87 3.21
N TYR A 148 -9.16 8.94 2.73
CA TYR A 148 -8.51 10.23 2.47
C TYR A 148 -7.69 10.67 3.69
N LYS A 149 -8.32 10.73 4.87
CA LYS A 149 -7.66 11.14 6.11
C LYS A 149 -6.50 10.22 6.52
N ALA A 150 -6.65 8.90 6.39
CA ALA A 150 -5.57 7.95 6.71
C ALA A 150 -4.37 8.10 5.78
N THR A 151 -4.62 8.34 4.49
CA THR A 151 -3.60 8.57 3.46
C THR A 151 -2.78 9.82 3.78
N HIS A 152 -3.44 10.91 4.21
CA HIS A 152 -2.77 12.16 4.59
C HIS A 152 -1.90 11.98 5.83
N ALA A 153 -2.41 11.29 6.84
CA ALA A 153 -1.65 10.97 8.04
C ALA A 153 -0.42 10.12 7.73
N ALA A 154 -0.56 9.09 6.89
CA ALA A 154 0.56 8.25 6.47
C ALA A 154 1.60 9.07 5.72
N LEU A 155 1.19 9.97 4.82
CA LEU A 155 2.10 10.84 4.10
C LEU A 155 2.85 11.81 5.03
N LEU A 156 2.16 12.41 6.00
CA LEU A 156 2.79 13.25 7.04
C LEU A 156 3.87 12.47 7.81
N ILE A 157 3.56 11.23 8.22
CA ILE A 157 4.53 10.36 8.92
C ILE A 157 5.75 10.07 8.05
N LEU A 158 5.55 9.84 6.74
CA LEU A 158 6.66 9.54 5.81
C LEU A 158 7.55 10.77 5.57
N LEU A 159 6.97 11.96 5.39
CA LEU A 159 7.70 13.21 5.13
C LEU A 159 8.47 13.69 6.36
N TYR A 160 7.85 13.63 7.54
CA TYR A 160 8.43 14.12 8.81
C TYR A 160 8.92 13.00 9.73
N ARG A 161 9.37 11.88 9.16
CA ARG A 161 9.85 10.69 9.90
C ARG A 161 10.99 10.93 10.89
N ASP A 162 11.70 12.05 10.76
CA ASP A 162 12.81 12.43 11.64
C ASP A 162 12.33 13.15 12.92
N GLN A 163 11.04 13.51 12.99
CA GLN A 163 10.44 14.09 14.19
C GLN A 163 10.25 13.01 15.26
N ALA A 164 10.56 13.34 16.52
CA ALA A 164 10.69 12.36 17.60
C ALA A 164 9.43 11.48 17.77
N ILE A 165 8.24 12.09 17.77
CA ILE A 165 6.98 11.35 17.91
C ILE A 165 6.60 10.53 16.67
N LEU A 166 7.08 10.91 15.49
CA LEU A 166 6.75 10.27 14.20
C LEU A 166 7.72 9.13 13.85
N HIS A 167 8.86 9.02 14.54
CA HIS A 167 9.84 7.98 14.28
C HIS A 167 9.28 6.55 14.44
N ASN A 168 8.59 6.27 15.55
CA ASN A 168 7.97 4.96 15.78
C ASN A 168 6.79 4.68 14.83
N PRO A 169 5.86 5.63 14.59
CA PRO A 169 4.87 5.56 13.51
C PRO A 169 5.49 5.19 12.15
N TYR A 170 6.58 5.85 11.75
CA TYR A 170 7.28 5.56 10.51
C TYR A 170 7.83 4.13 10.47
N ARG A 171 8.44 3.67 11.56
CA ARG A 171 8.94 2.29 11.69
C ARG A 171 7.81 1.28 11.58
N LEU A 172 6.65 1.55 12.17
CA LEU A 172 5.47 0.69 12.05
C LEU A 172 5.02 0.60 10.58
N LEU A 173 4.83 1.73 9.90
CA LEU A 173 4.44 1.74 8.48
C LEU A 173 5.45 1.00 7.60
N SER A 174 6.74 1.20 7.85
CA SER A 174 7.82 0.48 7.14
C SER A 174 7.71 -1.03 7.35
N LYS A 175 7.41 -1.49 8.57
CA LYS A 175 7.24 -2.93 8.86
C LYS A 175 6.00 -3.54 8.21
N LEU A 176 4.96 -2.75 7.95
CA LEU A 176 3.78 -3.21 7.20
C LEU A 176 4.10 -3.39 5.72
N ILE A 177 4.92 -2.51 5.14
CA ILE A 177 5.45 -2.66 3.78
C ILE A 177 6.33 -3.93 3.72
N ASP A 178 7.26 -4.10 4.67
CA ASP A 178 8.12 -5.29 4.76
C ASP A 178 7.28 -6.59 4.81
N LEU A 179 6.19 -6.60 5.58
CA LEU A 179 5.28 -7.74 5.71
C LEU A 179 4.68 -8.14 4.36
N ASP A 180 4.19 -7.17 3.59
CA ASP A 180 3.59 -7.40 2.27
C ASP A 180 4.63 -7.89 1.25
N GLU A 181 5.84 -7.34 1.28
CA GLU A 181 6.96 -7.76 0.44
C GLU A 181 7.40 -9.20 0.76
N LEU A 182 7.49 -9.54 2.04
CA LEU A 182 7.87 -10.89 2.48
C LEU A 182 6.79 -11.92 2.11
N LEU A 183 5.50 -11.58 2.23
CA LEU A 183 4.41 -12.45 1.79
C LEU A 183 4.42 -12.64 0.27
N THR A 184 4.64 -11.57 -0.48
CA THR A 184 4.76 -11.63 -1.95
C THR A 184 5.95 -12.47 -2.37
N THR A 185 7.09 -12.30 -1.71
CA THR A 185 8.31 -13.09 -1.92
C THR A 185 8.07 -14.57 -1.62
N TRP A 186 7.36 -14.90 -0.53
CA TRP A 186 6.97 -16.27 -0.23
C TRP A 186 6.10 -16.86 -1.35
N ARG A 187 5.08 -16.13 -1.82
CA ARG A 187 4.21 -16.57 -2.92
C ARG A 187 5.00 -16.78 -4.22
N TYR A 188 5.98 -15.92 -4.50
CA TYR A 188 6.84 -16.02 -5.67
C TYR A 188 7.74 -17.25 -5.61
N LYS A 189 8.44 -17.46 -4.49
CA LYS A 189 9.25 -18.68 -4.27
C LYS A 189 8.39 -19.95 -4.39
N HIS A 190 7.17 -19.92 -3.85
CA HIS A 190 6.22 -21.03 -3.99
C HIS A 190 5.77 -21.24 -5.45
N HIS A 191 5.52 -20.17 -6.21
CA HIS A 191 5.23 -20.25 -7.64
C HIS A 191 6.38 -20.89 -8.44
N LEU A 192 7.63 -20.49 -8.18
CA LEU A 192 8.81 -21.08 -8.82
C LEU A 192 8.96 -22.56 -8.49
N LEU A 193 8.81 -22.92 -7.21
CA LEU A 193 8.86 -24.32 -6.78
C LEU A 193 7.77 -25.15 -7.47
N ALA A 194 6.52 -24.68 -7.49
CA ALA A 194 5.43 -25.38 -8.15
C ALA A 194 5.69 -25.53 -9.66
N THR A 195 6.18 -24.48 -10.32
CA THR A 195 6.54 -24.52 -11.75
C THR A 195 7.65 -25.54 -12.02
N ARG A 196 8.68 -25.61 -11.15
CA ARG A 196 9.75 -26.61 -11.27
C ARG A 196 9.25 -28.04 -11.06
N MET A 197 8.36 -28.25 -10.08
CA MET A 197 7.91 -29.60 -9.70
C MET A 197 6.86 -30.20 -10.63
N ILE A 198 5.92 -29.38 -11.13
CA ILE A 198 4.79 -29.85 -11.94
C ILE A 198 4.64 -29.14 -13.29
N GLY A 199 5.50 -28.19 -13.64
CA GLY A 199 5.44 -27.46 -14.90
C GLY A 199 4.10 -26.73 -15.07
N LYS A 200 3.46 -26.95 -16.23
CA LYS A 200 2.12 -26.42 -16.56
C LYS A 200 0.99 -27.38 -16.17
N LYS A 201 1.27 -28.50 -15.50
CA LYS A 201 0.25 -29.48 -15.10
C LYS A 201 -0.72 -28.86 -14.09
N ILE A 202 -1.97 -29.33 -14.13
CA ILE A 202 -3.02 -28.98 -13.17
C ILE A 202 -2.57 -29.43 -11.77
N GLY A 203 -2.78 -28.59 -10.75
CA GLY A 203 -2.47 -28.92 -9.35
C GLY A 203 -3.47 -29.93 -8.76
N THR A 204 -3.08 -30.64 -7.70
CA THR A 204 -3.94 -31.65 -7.03
C THR A 204 -5.23 -31.06 -6.45
N GLY A 205 -5.22 -29.77 -6.10
CA GLY A 205 -6.40 -29.01 -5.66
C GLY A 205 -7.33 -28.52 -6.78
N GLY A 206 -7.04 -28.88 -8.04
CA GLY A 206 -7.80 -28.54 -9.24
C GLY A 206 -7.29 -27.31 -10.00
N SER A 207 -6.52 -26.41 -9.38
CA SER A 207 -6.08 -25.17 -10.04
C SER A 207 -5.24 -25.41 -11.28
N VAL A 208 -5.20 -24.42 -12.19
CA VAL A 208 -4.20 -24.32 -13.29
C VAL A 208 -2.74 -24.19 -12.78
N GLY A 209 -2.48 -24.58 -11.53
CA GLY A 209 -1.18 -24.70 -10.91
C GLY A 209 -0.44 -23.38 -10.88
N ALA A 210 0.70 -23.35 -11.55
CA ALA A 210 1.62 -22.23 -11.59
C ALA A 210 0.96 -20.90 -12.02
N GLN A 211 0.00 -20.91 -12.97
CA GLN A 211 -0.63 -19.68 -13.45
C GLN A 211 -1.51 -19.00 -12.40
N TYR A 212 -2.23 -19.78 -11.59
CA TYR A 212 -3.01 -19.25 -10.48
C TYR A 212 -2.08 -18.56 -9.47
N LEU A 213 -0.98 -19.23 -9.11
CA LEU A 213 0.01 -18.70 -8.17
C LEU A 213 0.64 -17.41 -8.68
N LYS A 214 0.93 -17.31 -9.99
CA LYS A 214 1.46 -16.08 -10.60
C LYS A 214 0.49 -14.91 -10.49
N LYS A 215 -0.81 -15.12 -10.76
CA LYS A 215 -1.84 -14.07 -10.64
C LYS A 215 -2.05 -13.60 -9.19
N ALA A 216 -1.84 -14.49 -8.22
CA ALA A 216 -1.95 -14.16 -6.81
C ALA A 216 -0.81 -13.24 -6.30
N LEU A 217 0.30 -13.11 -7.04
CA LEU A 217 1.44 -12.27 -6.63
C LEU A 217 1.08 -10.79 -6.55
N THR A 218 0.29 -10.29 -7.50
CA THR A 218 -0.05 -8.86 -7.58
C THR A 218 -1.33 -8.54 -6.82
N LYS A 219 -2.34 -9.41 -6.90
CA LYS A 219 -3.66 -9.14 -6.32
C LYS A 219 -3.76 -9.22 -4.79
N HIS A 220 -2.76 -9.80 -4.12
CA HIS A 220 -2.85 -10.12 -2.69
C HIS A 220 -2.04 -9.18 -1.79
N ARG A 221 -1.59 -8.02 -2.31
CA ARG A 221 -0.97 -6.96 -1.51
C ARG A 221 -2.05 -6.21 -0.73
N VAL A 222 -1.80 -5.92 0.55
CA VAL A 222 -2.78 -5.33 1.48
C VAL A 222 -2.49 -3.86 1.78
N PHE A 223 -1.21 -3.53 1.92
CA PHE A 223 -0.66 -2.21 2.25
C PHE A 223 0.02 -1.54 1.06
N GLU A 224 -0.44 -1.85 -0.16
CA GLU A 224 0.11 -1.28 -1.40
C GLU A 224 0.09 0.24 -1.40
N ASP A 225 -0.96 0.86 -0.86
CA ASP A 225 -1.10 2.31 -0.70
C ASP A 225 0.11 2.93 0.01
N LEU A 226 0.64 2.29 1.06
CA LEU A 226 1.81 2.80 1.79
C LEU A 226 3.06 2.84 0.90
N SER A 227 3.23 1.84 0.03
CA SER A 227 4.32 1.85 -0.95
C SER A 227 4.07 2.86 -2.07
N SER A 228 2.83 3.01 -2.53
CA SER A 228 2.44 3.98 -3.56
C SER A 228 2.62 5.44 -3.10
N LEU A 229 2.52 5.69 -1.79
CA LEU A 229 2.76 7.01 -1.21
C LEU A 229 4.17 7.56 -1.47
N THR A 230 5.14 6.69 -1.77
CA THR A 230 6.50 7.12 -2.15
C THR A 230 6.51 8.03 -3.38
N THR A 231 5.51 7.91 -4.26
CA THR A 231 5.32 8.77 -5.43
C THR A 231 5.05 10.23 -5.05
N PHE A 232 4.51 10.46 -3.85
CA PHE A 232 4.18 11.78 -3.33
C PHE A 232 5.23 12.27 -2.33
N LEU A 233 6.45 11.75 -2.35
CA LEU A 233 7.54 12.34 -1.56
C LEU A 233 8.18 13.47 -2.36
N ILE A 234 8.42 14.60 -1.68
CA ILE A 234 9.17 15.73 -2.23
C ILE A 234 10.54 15.82 -1.57
N PRO A 235 11.52 16.52 -2.19
CA PRO A 235 12.81 16.74 -1.57
C PRO A 235 12.69 17.38 -0.19
N ARG A 236 13.57 16.99 0.73
CA ARG A 236 13.56 17.53 2.10
C ARG A 236 13.77 19.05 2.14
N SER A 237 14.49 19.59 1.17
CA SER A 237 14.71 21.04 1.00
C SER A 237 13.45 21.82 0.63
N ASP A 238 12.44 21.13 0.08
CA ASP A 238 11.18 21.74 -0.32
C ASP A 238 10.08 21.54 0.73
N LEU A 239 10.33 20.73 1.77
CA LEU A 239 9.39 20.57 2.87
C LEU A 239 9.21 21.90 3.60
N PRO A 240 7.96 22.29 3.90
CA PRO A 240 7.70 23.51 4.67
C PRO A 240 8.20 23.33 6.10
N ASP A 241 8.82 24.37 6.65
CA ASP A 241 9.19 24.38 8.06
C ASP A 241 7.94 24.29 8.93
N LEU A 242 8.02 23.45 9.96
CA LEU A 242 6.93 23.29 10.91
C LEU A 242 6.93 24.46 11.91
N PRO A 243 5.77 25.08 12.21
CA PRO A 243 5.69 26.10 13.24
C PRO A 243 6.18 25.58 14.60
N ASN A 244 6.75 26.46 15.42
CA ASN A 244 7.25 26.09 16.76
C ASN A 244 6.19 25.40 17.64
N SER A 245 4.92 25.78 17.51
CA SER A 245 3.80 25.13 18.22
C SER A 245 3.64 23.65 17.84
N ILE A 246 3.76 23.33 16.55
CA ILE A 246 3.69 21.97 16.02
C ILE A 246 4.97 21.20 16.37
N LEU A 247 6.15 21.81 16.22
CA LEU A 247 7.42 21.20 16.61
C LEU A 247 7.44 20.81 18.08
N ARG A 248 6.87 21.66 18.96
CA ARG A 248 6.70 21.36 20.38
C ARG A 248 5.82 20.12 20.57
N ASN A 249 4.67 20.05 19.90
CA ASN A 249 3.77 18.90 19.99
C ASN A 249 4.36 17.61 19.40
N LEU A 250 5.32 17.72 18.47
CA LEU A 250 6.03 16.59 17.86
C LEU A 250 7.26 16.15 18.66
N SER A 251 7.66 16.93 19.66
CA SER A 251 8.81 16.70 20.54
C SER A 251 8.37 16.14 21.89
N PHE A 252 9.26 15.44 22.58
CA PHE A 252 9.04 15.01 23.95
C PHE A 252 9.42 16.15 24.90
N HIS A 253 8.45 16.68 25.63
CA HIS A 253 8.68 17.68 26.67
C HIS A 253 8.47 17.07 28.04
N TYR A 254 9.36 17.40 28.97
CA TYR A 254 9.08 17.27 30.39
C TYR A 254 8.50 18.59 30.86
N ASP A 255 7.25 18.59 31.31
CA ASP A 255 6.74 19.71 32.10
C ASP A 255 7.43 19.64 33.47
N ILE A 256 8.27 20.64 33.76
CA ILE A 256 8.93 20.84 35.06
C ILE A 256 8.04 21.73 35.92
#